data_AF-A0A8J6BLN0-F1
#
_entry.id   AF-A0A8J6BLN0-F1
#
_cell.length_a   1.000
_cell.length_b   1.000
_cell.length_c   1.000
_cell.angle_alpha   90.00
_cell.angle_beta   90.00
_cell.angle_gamma   90.00
#
_symmetry.space_group_name_H-M   'P 1'
#
loop_
_entity.id
_entity.type
_entity.pdbx_description
1 polymer ?
#
loop_
_entity_poly.entity_id
_entity_poly.type
_entity_poly.pdbx_seq_one_letter_code
_entity_poly.pdbx_strand_id
1 'polypeptide(L)'
;MPSEHQGDDCSSEKGMGSAGQARQILVVGDSIIRWTDRVICYKDRDHQTVCCLPGARVRHIADRIDRLLGGTGKDSVVMVHVGTNEQIRGQLRALKNDFKDLGSKLRARTSGLVFSEILPAPKATLGSHSRILGR
;
A
#
# COMPACT_ATOMS: atom_id res chain seq x y z
N MET A 1 25.32 14.81 3.67
CA MET A 1 23.92 14.36 3.46
C MET A 1 23.96 12.84 3.44
N PRO A 2 23.50 12.12 4.47
CA PRO A 2 23.56 10.68 4.43
C PRO A 2 22.43 10.15 3.54
N SER A 3 22.81 9.27 2.61
CA SER A 3 21.93 8.60 1.66
C SER A 3 21.12 7.52 2.39
N GLU A 4 19.81 7.73 2.50
CA GLU A 4 18.88 6.74 3.07
C GLU A 4 18.76 5.57 2.10
N HIS A 5 19.42 4.46 2.43
CA HIS A 5 19.17 3.17 1.78
C HIS A 5 17.80 2.68 2.24
N GLN A 6 16.77 2.96 1.44
CA GLN A 6 15.42 2.46 1.67
C GLN A 6 15.41 0.97 1.33
N GLY A 7 15.49 0.12 2.36
CA GLY A 7 15.30 -1.32 2.22
C GLY A 7 13.88 -1.62 1.77
N ASP A 8 13.74 -2.25 0.61
CA ASP A 8 12.48 -2.80 0.12
C ASP A 8 12.24 -4.14 0.86
N ASP A 9 11.47 -4.11 1.95
CA ASP A 9 11.18 -5.28 2.79
C ASP A 9 10.10 -6.16 2.15
N CYS A 10 10.41 -6.73 0.98
CA CYS A 10 9.51 -7.60 0.24
C CYS A 10 10.25 -8.84 -0.30
N SER A 11 10.93 -9.56 0.60
CA SER A 11 11.49 -10.88 0.31
C SER A 11 10.49 -11.94 0.77
N SER A 12 9.72 -12.49 -0.17
CA SER A 12 8.82 -13.63 0.07
C SER A 12 9.29 -14.80 -0.78
N GLU A 13 10.07 -15.69 -0.17
CA GLU A 13 10.43 -17.00 -0.76
C GLU A 13 9.22 -17.93 -0.60
N LYS A 14 8.63 -18.39 -1.71
CA LYS A 14 7.46 -19.30 -1.67
C LYS A 14 7.88 -20.76 -1.82
N GLY A 15 7.55 -21.56 -0.79
CA GLY A 15 7.57 -23.02 -0.84
C GLY A 15 6.44 -23.58 -1.72
N MET A 16 6.74 -24.66 -2.44
CA MET A 16 5.85 -25.31 -3.39
C MET A 16 4.95 -26.32 -2.67
N GLY A 17 3.66 -26.03 -2.55
CA GLY A 17 2.67 -26.93 -1.96
C GLY A 17 1.33 -26.87 -2.68
N SER A 18 0.87 -28.02 -3.17
CA SER A 18 -0.41 -28.21 -3.87
C SER A 18 -1.44 -28.83 -2.92
N ALA A 19 -2.54 -28.13 -2.63
CA ALA A 19 -3.85 -28.71 -2.29
C ALA A 19 -4.93 -27.62 -2.26
N GLY A 20 -5.72 -27.49 -3.33
CA GLY A 20 -6.80 -26.49 -3.48
C GLY A 20 -6.25 -25.09 -3.69
N GLN A 21 -6.44 -24.49 -4.86
CA GLN A 21 -5.92 -23.13 -5.14
C GLN A 21 -6.65 -22.10 -4.26
N ALA A 22 -6.12 -21.85 -3.06
CA ALA A 22 -6.57 -20.72 -2.25
C ALA A 22 -6.17 -19.43 -2.95
N ARG A 23 -7.16 -18.55 -3.11
CA ARG A 23 -7.04 -17.28 -3.82
C ARG A 23 -6.00 -16.41 -3.13
N GLN A 24 -5.07 -15.87 -3.91
CA GLN A 24 -4.00 -15.05 -3.38
C GLN A 24 -4.54 -13.65 -3.04
N ILE A 25 -4.17 -13.10 -1.89
CA ILE A 25 -4.54 -11.74 -1.47
C ILE A 25 -3.25 -10.94 -1.29
N LEU A 26 -3.13 -9.86 -2.05
CA LEU A 26 -2.05 -8.89 -1.90
C LEU A 26 -2.63 -7.57 -1.41
N VAL A 27 -2.17 -7.10 -0.26
CA VAL A 27 -2.51 -5.78 0.27
C VAL A 27 -1.28 -4.88 0.13
N VAL A 28 -1.40 -3.80 -0.65
CA VAL A 28 -0.31 -2.84 -0.87
C VAL A 28 -0.75 -1.47 -0.38
N GLY A 29 0.16 -0.75 0.26
CA GLY A 29 -0.19 0.56 0.77
C GLY A 29 0.96 1.26 1.45
N ASP A 30 0.66 2.43 2.01
CA ASP A 30 1.64 3.21 2.75
C ASP A 30 1.79 2.77 4.21
N SER A 31 2.45 3.59 5.03
CA SER A 31 2.70 3.31 6.44
C SER A 31 1.45 2.99 7.28
N ILE A 32 0.23 3.32 6.81
CA ILE A 32 -1.02 3.03 7.52
C ILE A 32 -1.25 1.52 7.64
N ILE A 33 -0.88 0.73 6.63
CA ILE A 33 -1.13 -0.73 6.63
C ILE A 33 -0.03 -1.54 7.32
N ARG A 34 1.01 -0.88 7.86
CA ARG A 34 2.16 -1.56 8.47
C ARG A 34 1.78 -2.56 9.57
N TRP A 35 0.66 -2.34 10.25
CA TRP A 35 0.20 -3.14 11.38
C TRP A 35 -1.01 -4.03 11.06
N THR A 36 -1.39 -4.13 9.79
CA THR A 36 -2.56 -4.93 9.38
C THR A 36 -2.20 -6.38 9.03
N ASP A 37 -0.91 -6.71 8.92
CA ASP A 37 -0.39 -8.07 8.71
C ASP A 37 -0.94 -9.06 9.75
N ARG A 38 -1.03 -8.64 11.02
CA ARG A 38 -1.55 -9.44 12.13
C ARG A 38 -3.05 -9.69 12.07
N VAL A 39 -3.79 -8.97 11.24
CA VAL A 39 -5.23 -9.13 11.07
C VAL A 39 -5.54 -9.85 9.77
N ILE A 40 -4.86 -9.43 8.69
CA ILE A 40 -5.01 -9.98 7.36
C ILE A 40 -4.35 -11.37 7.32
N CYS A 41 -3.02 -11.42 7.42
CA CYS A 41 -2.24 -12.64 7.26
C CYS A 41 -2.29 -13.59 8.46
N TYR A 42 -3.11 -13.35 9.49
CA TYR A 42 -3.14 -14.20 10.69
C TYR A 42 -3.54 -15.64 10.40
N LYS A 43 -4.53 -15.82 9.52
CA LYS A 43 -5.11 -17.14 9.23
C LYS A 43 -4.43 -17.89 8.10
N ASP A 44 -3.76 -17.18 7.20
CA ASP A 44 -3.20 -17.76 5.96
C ASP A 44 -2.03 -16.92 5.44
N ARG A 45 -0.81 -17.23 5.89
CA ARG A 45 0.40 -16.50 5.51
C ARG A 45 0.94 -16.89 4.13
N ASP A 46 0.55 -18.06 3.62
CA ASP A 46 1.05 -18.60 2.36
C ASP A 46 0.31 -18.00 1.15
N HIS A 47 -0.94 -17.57 1.37
CA HIS A 47 -1.80 -16.99 0.34
C HIS A 47 -2.10 -15.50 0.56
N GLN A 48 -1.73 -14.91 1.70
CA GLN A 48 -1.97 -13.50 1.99
C GLN A 48 -0.67 -12.76 2.28
N THR A 49 -0.47 -11.65 1.57
CA THR A 49 0.74 -10.83 1.69
C THR A 49 0.37 -9.37 1.90
N VAL A 50 1.06 -8.71 2.83
CA VAL A 50 0.96 -7.27 3.08
C VAL A 50 2.30 -6.63 2.68
N CYS A 51 2.27 -5.70 1.74
CA CYS A 51 3.42 -4.92 1.28
C CYS A 51 3.27 -3.46 1.71
N CYS A 52 3.95 -3.10 2.79
CA CYS A 52 3.99 -1.73 3.29
C CYS A 52 5.10 -0.94 2.59
N LEU A 53 4.75 0.19 1.98
CA LEU A 53 5.66 1.12 1.31
C LEU A 53 5.59 2.48 2.03
N PRO A 54 6.39 2.71 3.09
CA PRO A 54 6.33 3.96 3.85
C PRO A 54 6.49 5.20 2.98
N GLY A 55 5.63 6.22 3.19
CA GLY A 55 5.64 7.45 2.40
C GLY A 55 5.20 7.29 0.94
N ALA A 56 4.70 6.11 0.54
CA ALA A 56 4.29 5.89 -0.84
C ALA A 56 3.12 6.79 -1.27
N ARG A 57 3.22 7.23 -2.52
CA ARG A 57 2.16 7.83 -3.33
C ARG A 57 1.65 6.81 -4.32
N VAL A 58 0.50 7.05 -4.93
CA VAL A 58 -0.12 6.20 -5.96
C VAL A 58 0.87 5.87 -7.07
N ARG A 59 1.63 6.86 -7.57
CA ARG A 59 2.66 6.66 -8.59
C ARG A 59 3.73 5.64 -8.17
N HIS A 60 4.18 5.69 -6.92
CA HIS A 60 5.23 4.79 -6.43
C HIS A 60 4.73 3.34 -6.38
N ILE A 61 3.45 3.14 -6.08
CA ILE A 61 2.81 1.83 -6.14
C ILE A 61 2.69 1.38 -7.61
N ALA A 62 2.23 2.26 -8.51
CA ALA A 62 2.11 1.96 -9.93
C ALA A 62 3.43 1.53 -10.58
N ASP A 63 4.56 2.10 -10.15
CA ASP A 63 5.90 1.73 -10.64
C ASP A 63 6.37 0.36 -10.14
N ARG A 64 5.87 -0.09 -8.98
CA ARG A 64 6.30 -1.32 -8.31
C ARG A 64 5.36 -2.50 -8.49
N ILE A 65 4.11 -2.24 -8.89
CA ILE A 65 3.03 -3.23 -8.86
C ILE A 65 3.32 -4.47 -9.73
N ASP A 66 3.97 -4.29 -10.88
CA ASP A 66 4.35 -5.40 -11.76
C ASP A 66 5.34 -6.35 -11.08
N ARG A 67 6.27 -5.81 -10.28
CA ARG A 67 7.23 -6.62 -9.50
C ARG A 67 6.53 -7.33 -8.34
N LEU A 68 5.65 -6.63 -7.63
CA LEU A 68 4.88 -7.19 -6.51
C LEU A 68 3.96 -8.34 -6.95
N LEU A 69 3.36 -8.20 -8.13
CA LEU A 69 2.52 -9.25 -8.73
C LEU A 69 3.31 -10.37 -9.38
N GLY A 70 4.61 -10.20 -9.65
CA GLY A 70 5.46 -11.22 -10.28
C GLY A 70 5.51 -12.55 -9.51
N GLY A 71 5.30 -12.52 -8.19
CA GLY A 71 5.19 -13.72 -7.34
C GLY A 71 3.76 -14.23 -7.11
N THR A 72 2.75 -13.57 -7.66
CA THR A 72 1.34 -13.89 -7.41
C THR A 72 0.72 -14.68 -8.57
N GLY A 73 -0.03 -15.74 -8.27
CA GLY A 73 -0.75 -16.52 -9.28
C GLY A 73 -1.88 -15.75 -9.97
N LYS A 74 -2.39 -16.27 -11.10
CA LYS A 74 -3.43 -15.64 -11.94
C LYS A 74 -4.77 -15.38 -11.21
N ASP A 75 -5.04 -16.06 -10.10
CA ASP A 75 -6.23 -15.81 -9.26
C ASP A 75 -5.84 -15.03 -8.00
N SER A 76 -5.70 -13.71 -8.15
CA SER A 76 -5.32 -12.81 -7.07
C SER A 76 -6.27 -11.63 -6.86
N VAL A 77 -6.56 -11.31 -5.60
CA VAL A 77 -7.18 -10.04 -5.19
C VAL A 77 -6.08 -9.09 -4.77
N VAL A 78 -6.15 -7.85 -5.27
CA VAL A 78 -5.32 -6.76 -4.76
C VAL A 78 -6.17 -5.76 -4.02
N MET A 79 -5.78 -5.42 -2.79
CA MET A 79 -6.27 -4.26 -2.07
C MET A 79 -5.18 -3.19 -2.04
N VAL A 80 -5.52 -1.98 -2.47
CA VAL A 80 -4.62 -0.82 -2.44
C VAL A 80 -5.12 0.17 -1.40
N HIS A 81 -4.26 0.51 -0.43
CA HIS A 81 -4.51 1.57 0.55
C HIS A 81 -3.42 2.63 0.46
N VAL A 82 -3.72 3.74 -0.22
CA VAL A 82 -2.76 4.82 -0.41
C VAL A 82 -3.51 6.14 -0.59
N GLY A 83 -2.92 7.23 -0.12
CA GLY A 83 -3.40 8.56 -0.46
C GLY A 83 -3.10 9.62 0.60
N THR A 84 -2.73 9.22 1.81
CA THR A 84 -2.38 10.16 2.89
C THR A 84 -1.12 10.97 2.57
N ASN A 85 -0.22 10.42 1.74
CA ASN A 85 0.99 11.10 1.29
C ASN A 85 0.79 11.93 0.00
N GLU A 86 -0.44 12.05 -0.52
CA GLU A 86 -0.69 12.77 -1.77
C GLU A 86 -0.71 14.28 -1.57
N GLN A 87 0.03 14.97 -2.44
CA GLN A 87 0.01 16.43 -2.52
C GLN A 87 -1.06 16.88 -3.52
N ILE A 88 -2.31 16.97 -3.06
CA ILE A 88 -3.47 17.22 -3.95
C ILE A 88 -3.51 18.67 -4.47
N ARG A 89 -2.78 19.62 -3.85
CA ARG A 89 -2.81 21.05 -4.20
C ARG A 89 -2.41 21.28 -5.67
N GLY A 90 -3.41 21.54 -6.53
CA GLY A 90 -3.23 21.81 -7.95
C GLY A 90 -2.96 20.58 -8.84
N GLN A 91 -2.94 19.36 -8.28
CA GLN A 91 -2.50 18.14 -8.99
C GLN A 91 -3.58 17.07 -9.14
N LEU A 92 -4.87 17.40 -8.93
CA LEU A 92 -5.96 16.43 -8.99
C LEU A 92 -6.00 15.64 -10.32
N ARG A 93 -5.70 16.30 -11.44
CA ARG A 93 -5.61 15.64 -12.76
C ARG A 93 -4.47 14.62 -12.80
N ALA A 94 -3.31 14.96 -12.28
CA ALA A 94 -2.16 14.06 -12.22
C ALA A 94 -2.47 12.86 -11.31
N LEU A 95 -3.01 13.11 -10.12
CA LEU A 95 -3.44 12.04 -9.20
C LEU A 95 -4.47 11.10 -9.85
N LYS A 96 -5.46 11.64 -10.55
CA LYS A 96 -6.44 10.83 -11.29
C LYS A 96 -5.78 9.97 -12.37
N ASN A 97 -4.75 10.48 -13.04
CA ASN A 97 -4.01 9.71 -14.03
C ASN A 97 -3.16 8.61 -13.38
N ASP A 98 -2.53 8.88 -12.23
CA ASP A 98 -1.78 7.88 -11.47
C ASP A 98 -2.70 6.71 -11.04
N PHE A 99 -3.92 7.00 -10.56
CA PHE A 99 -4.91 5.97 -10.23
C PHE A 99 -5.38 5.19 -11.46
N LYS A 100 -5.51 5.85 -12.62
CA LYS A 100 -5.86 5.18 -13.87
C LYS A 100 -4.76 4.24 -14.33
N ASP A 101 -3.50 4.68 -14.27
CA ASP A 101 -2.35 3.85 -14.64
C ASP A 101 -2.27 2.60 -13.73
N LEU A 102 -2.31 2.82 -12.41
CA LEU A 102 -2.33 1.74 -11.42
C LEU A 102 -3.50 0.77 -11.66
N GLY A 103 -4.71 1.29 -11.84
CA GLY A 103 -5.89 0.47 -12.09
C GLY A 103 -5.79 -0.32 -13.39
N SER A 104 -5.14 0.21 -14.43
CA SER A 104 -4.97 -0.47 -15.71
C SER A 104 -3.97 -1.64 -15.60
N LYS A 105 -2.85 -1.43 -14.90
CA LYS A 105 -1.88 -2.48 -14.58
C LYS A 105 -2.48 -3.62 -13.76
N LEU A 106 -3.34 -3.29 -12.79
CA LEU A 106 -3.99 -4.26 -11.91
C LEU A 106 -5.08 -5.06 -12.62
N ARG A 107 -5.95 -4.42 -13.41
CA ARG A 107 -7.03 -5.11 -14.14
C ARG A 107 -6.52 -6.20 -15.10
N ALA A 108 -5.35 -6.01 -15.68
CA ALA A 108 -4.77 -6.99 -16.60
C ALA A 108 -4.23 -8.26 -15.91
N ARG A 109 -4.05 -8.24 -14.58
CA ARG A 109 -3.26 -9.27 -13.87
C ARG A 109 -3.94 -9.86 -12.63
N THR A 110 -5.08 -9.30 -12.22
CA THR A 110 -5.75 -9.65 -10.97
C THR A 110 -7.20 -10.06 -11.25
N SER A 111 -7.73 -10.96 -10.43
CA SER A 111 -9.13 -11.39 -10.48
C SER A 111 -10.04 -10.54 -9.59
N GLY A 112 -9.48 -9.55 -8.88
CA GLY A 112 -10.23 -8.56 -8.10
C GLY A 112 -9.35 -7.41 -7.64
N LEU A 113 -9.94 -6.21 -7.57
CA LEU A 113 -9.26 -4.98 -7.16
C LEU A 113 -10.15 -4.16 -6.21
N VAL A 114 -9.60 -3.79 -5.06
CA VAL A 114 -10.24 -2.91 -4.08
C VAL A 114 -9.33 -1.71 -3.81
N PHE A 115 -9.87 -0.50 -3.92
CA PHE A 115 -9.21 0.71 -3.44
C PHE A 115 -9.85 1.12 -2.12
N SER A 116 -9.03 1.26 -1.08
CA SER A 116 -9.46 1.85 0.19
C SER A 116 -9.36 3.37 0.10
N GLU A 117 -10.37 4.07 0.65
CA GLU A 117 -10.38 5.53 0.68
C GLU A 117 -9.27 6.10 1.56
N ILE A 118 -8.88 7.33 1.23
CA ILE A 118 -7.89 8.10 2.00
C ILE A 118 -8.49 8.38 3.38
N LEU A 119 -7.84 7.92 4.44
CA LEU A 119 -8.31 8.20 5.79
C LEU A 119 -8.33 9.72 6.02
N PRO A 120 -9.41 10.28 6.60
CA PRO A 120 -9.44 11.68 6.96
C PRO A 120 -8.32 11.97 7.97
N ALA A 121 -7.45 12.93 7.64
CA ALA A 121 -6.47 13.42 8.58
C ALA A 121 -7.20 14.13 9.74
N PRO A 122 -6.88 13.85 11.00
CA PRO A 122 -7.31 14.70 12.10
C PRO A 122 -6.88 16.12 11.78
N LYS A 123 -7.82 17.06 11.74
CA LYS A 123 -7.47 18.47 11.67
C LYS A 123 -6.61 18.74 12.88
N ALA A 124 -5.34 19.08 12.69
CA ALA A 124 -4.53 19.61 13.76
C ALA A 124 -5.32 20.79 14.33
N THR A 125 -5.85 20.63 15.55
CA THR A 125 -6.27 21.77 16.34
C THR A 125 -5.00 22.61 16.50
N LEU A 126 -4.98 23.75 15.81
CA LEU A 126 -3.97 24.79 16.03
C LEU A 126 -4.25 25.37 17.43
N GLY A 127 -3.97 24.57 18.46
CA GLY A 127 -3.92 25.01 19.83
C GLY A 127 -2.63 25.79 19.98
N SER A 128 -2.74 27.11 19.94
CA SER A 128 -1.71 28.03 20.39
C SER A 128 -1.20 27.60 21.77
N HIS A 129 -0.07 26.89 21.82
CA HIS A 129 0.72 26.78 23.04
C HIS A 129 1.50 28.10 23.23
N SER A 130 0.79 29.15 23.63
CA SER A 130 1.41 30.32 24.21
C SER A 130 1.85 30.00 25.64
N ARG A 131 3.18 29.90 25.82
CA ARG A 131 3.98 30.17 27.03
C ARG A 131 3.30 29.96 28.39
N ILE A 132 3.78 28.96 29.13
CA ILE A 132 4.00 29.11 30.57
C ILE A 132 5.39 28.53 30.86
N LEU A 133 6.42 29.37 30.76
CA LEU A 133 7.70 29.11 31.42
C LEU A 133 7.58 29.76 32.79
N GLY A 134 7.64 28.92 33.83
CA GLY A 134 7.47 29.31 35.22
C GLY A 134 8.48 30.35 35.69
N ARG A 135 8.02 31.19 36.60
CA ARG A 135 8.83 31.88 37.60
C ARG A 135 8.37 31.41 38.96
#